data_AF-A0A330G1N8-F1
#
_entry.id   AF-A0A330G1N8-F1
#
_cell.length_a   1.000
_cell.length_b   1.000
_cell.length_c   1.000
_cell.angle_alpha   90.00
_cell.angle_beta   90.00
_cell.angle_gamma   90.00
#
_symmetry.space_group_name_H-M   'P 1'
#
loop_
_entity.id
_entity.type
_entity.pdbx_description
1 polymer ?
#
loop_
_entity_poly.entity_id
_entity_poly.type
_entity_poly.pdbx_seq_one_letter_code
_entity_poly.pdbx_strand_id
1 'polypeptide(L)' 'EEGALVATEWADGSEEIRQLNAAGLVIRQKDRTGKVTAFRYDLLCRPVWQGNPETGRGVQLHRDDAGSPERLIH' A
#
# COMPACT_ATOMS: atom_id res chain seq x y z
N GLU A 1 -4.63 -4.63 17.98
CA GLU A 1 -5.56 -3.88 17.12
C GLU A 1 -5.65 -4.61 15.79
N GLU A 2 -6.82 -5.12 15.45
CA GLU A 2 -7.02 -6.02 14.31
C GLU A 2 -7.17 -5.18 13.03
N GLY A 3 -6.24 -5.33 12.09
CA GLY A 3 -6.37 -4.69 10.78
C GLY A 3 -7.55 -5.28 10.02
N ALA A 4 -8.38 -4.42 9.41
CA ALA A 4 -9.54 -4.88 8.65
C ALA A 4 -9.11 -5.47 7.30
N LEU A 5 -9.68 -6.62 6.92
CA LEU A 5 -9.54 -7.20 5.58
C LEU A 5 -10.80 -6.91 4.78
N VAL A 6 -10.62 -6.30 3.61
CA VAL A 6 -11.69 -5.98 2.67
C VAL A 6 -11.40 -6.69 1.36
N ALA A 7 -12.30 -7.58 0.94
CA ALA A 7 -12.26 -8.21 -0.37
C ALA A 7 -13.30 -7.57 -1.28
N THR A 8 -12.94 -7.31 -2.52
CA THR A 8 -13.84 -6.84 -3.58
C THR A 8 -13.86 -7.89 -4.67
N GLU A 9 -15.03 -8.51 -4.87
CA GLU A 9 -15.28 -9.43 -5.98
C GLU A 9 -15.82 -8.64 -7.17
N TRP A 10 -15.23 -8.85 -8.34
CA TRP A 10 -15.63 -8.21 -9.59
C TRP A 10 -16.58 -9.14 -10.37
N ALA A 11 -17.40 -8.55 -11.24
CA ALA A 11 -18.36 -9.30 -12.06
C ALA A 11 -17.71 -10.36 -12.98
N ASP A 12 -16.41 -10.22 -13.27
CA ASP A 12 -15.62 -11.20 -14.03
C ASP A 12 -15.11 -12.38 -13.18
N GLY A 13 -15.47 -12.43 -11.90
CA GLY A 13 -15.03 -13.46 -10.94
C GLY A 13 -13.63 -13.24 -10.37
N SER A 14 -12.94 -12.16 -10.78
CA SER A 14 -11.68 -11.79 -10.15
C SER A 14 -11.87 -11.08 -8.82
N GLU A 15 -10.88 -11.24 -7.94
CA GLU A 15 -10.91 -10.76 -6.57
C GLU A 15 -9.77 -9.76 -6.35
N GLU A 16 -10.06 -8.66 -5.65
CA GLU A 16 -9.04 -7.76 -5.12
C GLU A 16 -9.13 -7.74 -3.59
N ILE A 17 -8.01 -7.96 -2.92
CA ILE A 17 -7.96 -8.02 -1.45
C ILE A 17 -7.16 -6.83 -0.93
N ARG A 18 -7.70 -6.10 0.03
CA ARG A 18 -7.05 -4.98 0.70
C ARG A 18 -7.04 -5.21 2.20
N GLN A 19 -5.89 -5.02 2.82
CA GLN A 19 -5.71 -5.03 4.26
C GLN A 19 -5.49 -3.61 4.74
N LEU A 20 -6.28 -3.20 5.73
CA LEU A 20 -6.24 -1.88 6.33
C LEU A 20 -5.66 -1.95 7.74
N ASN A 21 -4.96 -0.90 8.15
CA ASN A 21 -4.57 -0.72 9.55
C ASN A 21 -5.74 -0.17 10.39
N ALA A 22 -5.52 0.01 11.70
CA ALA A 22 -6.51 0.57 12.62
C ALA A 22 -6.97 1.99 12.25
N ALA A 23 -6.15 2.75 11.52
CA ALA A 23 -6.49 4.07 11.00
C ALA A 23 -7.26 4.04 9.67
N GLY A 24 -7.59 2.86 9.15
CA GLY A 24 -8.28 2.70 7.87
C GLY A 24 -7.41 2.94 6.63
N LEU A 25 -6.08 2.85 6.75
CA LEU A 25 -5.14 2.97 5.64
C LEU A 25 -4.76 1.60 5.09
N VAL A 26 -4.72 1.46 3.77
CA VAL A 26 -4.38 0.20 3.10
C VAL A 26 -2.89 -0.11 3.24
N ILE A 27 -2.53 -1.07 4.09
CA ILE A 27 -1.13 -1.50 4.30
C ILE A 27 -0.69 -2.60 3.32
N ARG A 28 -1.65 -3.34 2.75
CA ARG A 28 -1.38 -4.40 1.77
C ARG A 28 -2.55 -4.53 0.81
N GLN A 29 -2.27 -4.68 -0.47
CA GLN A 29 -3.23 -4.93 -1.54
C GLN A 29 -2.75 -6.12 -2.37
N LYS A 30 -3.68 -7.00 -2.75
CA LYS A 30 -3.49 -8.05 -3.74
C LYS A 30 -4.44 -7.77 -4.89
N ASP A 31 -3.87 -7.46 -6.05
CA ASP A 31 -4.63 -7.20 -7.27
C ASP A 31 -5.21 -8.50 -7.86
N ARG A 32 -6.14 -8.37 -8.81
CA ARG A 32 -6.78 -9.47 -9.53
C ARG A 32 -5.83 -10.47 -10.20
N THR A 33 -4.60 -10.04 -10.51
CA THR A 33 -3.56 -10.88 -11.12
C THR A 33 -2.73 -11.65 -10.09
N GLY A 34 -3.04 -11.50 -8.80
CA GLY A 34 -2.29 -12.08 -7.69
C GLY A 34 -1.10 -11.24 -7.25
N LYS A 35 -0.81 -10.11 -7.91
CA LYS A 35 0.28 -9.21 -7.54
C LYS A 35 0.00 -8.58 -6.17
N VAL A 36 0.97 -8.69 -5.26
CA VAL A 36 0.90 -8.07 -3.93
C VAL A 36 1.71 -6.78 -3.90
N THR A 37 1.07 -5.70 -3.46
CA THR A 37 1.69 -4.40 -3.20
C THR A 37 1.42 -4.02 -1.75
N ALA A 38 2.43 -3.53 -1.04
CA ALA A 38 2.31 -3.03 0.32
C ALA A 38 2.68 -1.56 0.39
N PHE A 39 2.11 -0.88 1.37
CA PHE A 39 2.29 0.54 1.60
C PHE A 39 2.68 0.78 3.07
N ARG A 40 3.59 1.72 3.29
CA ARG A 40 3.92 2.22 4.62
C ARG A 40 3.58 3.69 4.67
N TYR A 41 3.11 4.15 5.82
CA TYR A 41 2.64 5.50 6.02
C TYR A 41 3.38 6.17 7.18
N ASP A 42 3.50 7.49 7.11
CA ASP A 42 3.89 8.31 8.25
C ASP A 42 2.70 8.62 9.17
N LEU A 43 2.96 9.37 10.24
CA LEU A 43 1.95 9.80 11.22
C LEU A 43 0.87 10.72 10.63
N LEU A 44 1.13 11.31 9.46
CA LEU A 44 0.20 12.16 8.74
C LEU A 44 -0.59 11.40 7.67
N CYS A 45 -0.58 10.06 7.72
CA CYS A 45 -1.28 9.18 6.79
C CYS A 45 -0.80 9.31 5.33
N ARG A 46 0.45 9.70 5.11
CA ARG A 46 1.07 9.86 3.79
C ARG A 46 1.96 8.66 3.48
N PRO A 47 1.89 8.07 2.26
CA PRO A 47 2.71 6.91 1.95
C PRO A 47 4.18 7.31 1.83
N VAL A 48 5.04 6.65 2.61
CA VAL A 48 6.51 6.81 2.64
C VAL A 48 7.24 5.67 1.96
N TRP A 49 6.56 4.56 1.66
CA TRP A 49 7.11 3.45 0.90
C TRP A 49 6.01 2.70 0.19
N GLN A 50 6.30 2.21 -1.02
CA GLN A 50 5.43 1.30 -1.75
C GLN A 50 6.25 0.22 -2.45
N GLY A 51 5.80 -1.03 -2.43
CA GLY A 51 6.53 -2.10 -3.09
C GLY A 51 5.95 -3.48 -2.87
N ASN A 52 6.66 -4.48 -3.36
CA ASN A 52 6.33 -5.88 -3.13
C ASN A 52 6.86 -6.29 -1.73
N PRO A 53 5.97 -6.63 -0.77
CA PRO A 53 6.38 -6.98 0.59
C PRO A 53 7.08 -8.35 0.66
N GLU A 54 6.84 -9.24 -0.28
CA GLU A 54 7.38 -10.60 -0.31
C GLU A 54 8.85 -10.61 -0.73
N THR A 55 9.20 -9.74 -1.68
CA THR A 55 10.58 -9.57 -2.16
C THR A 55 11.33 -8.44 -1.45
N GLY A 56 10.63 -7.58 -0.71
CA GLY A 56 11.18 -6.36 -0.11
C GLY A 56 11.53 -5.27 -1.13
N ARG A 57 11.35 -5.51 -2.44
CA ARG A 57 11.61 -4.52 -3.49
C ARG A 57 10.50 -3.48 -3.50
N GLY A 58 10.89 -2.22 -3.41
CA GLY A 58 9.96 -1.10 -3.47
C GLY A 58 10.68 0.20 -3.70
N VAL A 59 9.90 1.27 -3.73
CA VAL A 59 10.40 2.63 -3.80
C VAL A 59 10.08 3.31 -2.48
N GLN A 60 11.08 3.99 -1.91
CA GLN A 60 10.86 4.89 -0.79
C GLN A 60 10.38 6.22 -1.36
N LEU A 61 9.23 6.67 -0.87
CA LEU A 61 8.60 7.93 -1.22
C LEU A 61 9.06 8.94 -0.18
N HIS A 62 10.19 9.60 -0.41
CA HIS A 62 10.54 10.75 0.40
C HIS A 62 9.72 11.96 -0.03
N ARG A 63 9.24 12.71 0.96
CA ARG A 63 8.46 13.93 0.75
C ARG A 63 8.88 14.93 1.81
N ASP A 64 9.30 16.11 1.35
CA ASP A 64 9.57 17.23 2.23
C ASP A 64 8.30 17.66 2.99
N ASP A 65 8.48 18.53 3.98
CA ASP A 65 7.41 19.12 4.80
C ASP A 65 6.28 19.78 3.94
N ALA A 66 6.63 20.26 2.73
CA ALA A 66 5.70 20.82 1.75
C ALA A 66 4.91 19.78 0.92
N GLY A 67 5.18 18.47 1.08
CA GLY A 67 4.52 17.39 0.36
C GLY A 67 5.02 17.17 -1.08
N SER A 68 6.08 17.86 -1.50
CA SER A 68 6.75 17.61 -2.78
C SER A 68 7.65 16.37 -2.72
N PRO A 69 7.68 15.52 -3.75
CA PRO A 69 8.53 14.33 -3.74
C PRO A 69 10.00 14.75 -3.88
N GLU A 70 10.78 14.66 -2.80
CA GLU A 70 12.23 14.67 -2.90
C GLU A 70 12.67 13.33 -3.50
N ARG A 71 12.89 13.35 -4.80
CA ARG A 71 13.79 12.46 -5.56
C ARG A 71 13.70 10.95 -5.28
N LEU A 72 13.20 10.24 -6.30
CA LEU A 72 13.37 8.80 -6.50
C LEU A 72 14.88 8.45 -6.50
N ILE A 73 15.37 7.73 -5.49
CA ILE A 73 16.69 7.09 -5.55
C ILE A 73 16.50 5.74 -6.25
N HIS A 74 17.10 5.60 -7.44
CA HIS A 74 17.21 4.34 -8.19
C HIS A 74 18.35 3.49 -7.62
#